data_AF-A0A221NS22-F1
#
_entry.id   AF-A0A221NS22-F1
#
_cell.length_a   1.000
_cell.length_b   1.000
_cell.length_c   1.000
_cell.angle_alpha   90.00
_cell.angle_beta   90.00
_cell.angle_gamma   90.00
#
_symmetry.space_group_name_H-M   'P 1'
#
loop_
_entity.id
_entity.type
_entity.pdbx_description
1 polymer ?
#
loop_
_entity_poly.entity_id
_entity_poly.type
_entity_poly.pdbx_seq_one_letter_code
_entity_poly.pdbx_strand_id
1 'polypeptide(L)'
;MLSPAPVSSGLVTEIGLEHVGLVLGIEMFRLARSGKDRYQLIELCALSGAVLADTDGVYDPAEDNDRLLLGLRGTMNEAALHLIK
;
A
#
# COMPACT_ATOMS: atom_id res chain seq x y z
N MET A 1 1.10 16.13 11.60
CA MET A 1 1.22 14.72 11.17
C MET A 1 -0.13 14.29 10.61
N LEU A 2 -0.25 14.08 9.30
CA LEU A 2 -1.50 13.55 8.72
C LEU A 2 -1.67 12.09 9.15
N SER A 3 -2.84 11.76 9.70
CA SER A 3 -3.29 10.37 9.86
C SER A 3 -3.52 9.77 8.47
N PRO A 4 -3.18 8.50 8.22
CA PRO A 4 -3.41 7.89 6.91
C PRO A 4 -4.90 7.94 6.55
N ALA A 5 -5.21 8.45 5.36
CA ALA A 5 -6.55 8.35 4.80
C ALA A 5 -6.76 6.91 4.33
N PRO A 6 -7.85 6.23 4.73
CA PRO A 6 -8.11 4.87 4.30
C PRO A 6 -8.33 4.81 2.78
N VAL A 7 -7.80 3.77 2.14
CA VAL A 7 -8.25 3.38 0.80
C VAL A 7 -9.76 3.17 0.84
N SER A 8 -10.47 3.83 -0.08
CA SER A 8 -11.94 3.76 -0.14
C SER A 8 -12.37 2.35 -0.56
N SER A 9 -13.52 1.88 -0.05
CA SER A 9 -14.09 0.60 -0.48
C SER A 9 -14.33 0.55 -1.98
N GLY A 10 -14.72 1.67 -2.59
CA GLY A 10 -14.83 1.79 -4.05
C GLY A 10 -13.51 1.54 -4.77
N LEU A 11 -12.39 2.08 -4.29
CA LEU A 11 -11.08 1.84 -4.91
C LEU A 11 -10.69 0.36 -4.82
N VAL A 12 -10.93 -0.30 -3.69
CA VAL A 12 -10.69 -1.75 -3.54
C VAL A 12 -11.50 -2.54 -4.56
N THR A 13 -12.78 -2.19 -4.76
CA THR A 13 -13.63 -2.82 -5.76
C THR A 13 -13.10 -2.63 -7.18
N GLU A 14 -12.73 -1.40 -7.56
CA GLU A 14 -12.22 -1.12 -8.91
C GLU A 14 -10.88 -1.82 -9.19
N ILE A 15 -10.01 -1.96 -8.18
CA ILE A 15 -8.78 -2.77 -8.30
C ILE A 15 -9.14 -4.24 -8.51
N GLY A 16 -10.06 -4.79 -7.72
CA GLY A 16 -10.50 -6.19 -7.86
C GLY A 16 -11.24 -6.50 -9.16
N LEU A 17 -11.80 -5.48 -9.83
CA LEU A 17 -12.38 -5.58 -11.16
C LEU A 17 -11.38 -5.31 -12.29
N GLU A 18 -10.09 -5.13 -11.95
CA GLU A 18 -9.00 -4.84 -12.91
C GLU A 18 -9.20 -3.52 -13.70
N HIS A 19 -10.03 -2.60 -13.19
CA HIS A 19 -10.23 -1.29 -13.81
C HIS A 19 -9.14 -0.27 -13.45
N VAL A 20 -8.30 -0.60 -12.46
CA VAL A 20 -7.23 0.26 -11.95
C VAL A 20 -5.89 -0.38 -12.21
N GLY A 21 -5.08 0.23 -13.07
CA GLY A 21 -3.70 -0.21 -13.33
C GLY A 21 -2.64 0.44 -12.43
N LEU A 22 -2.99 1.53 -11.72
CA LEU A 22 -2.07 2.28 -10.88
C LEU A 22 -2.81 2.88 -9.68
N VAL A 23 -2.29 2.62 -8.48
CA VAL A 23 -2.69 3.32 -7.26
C VAL A 23 -1.63 4.36 -6.94
N LEU A 24 -2.05 5.59 -6.64
CA LEU A 24 -1.16 6.68 -6.25
C LEU A 24 -1.37 7.07 -4.79
N GLY A 25 -0.27 7.25 -4.06
CA GLY A 25 -0.27 7.73 -2.68
C GLY A 25 0.94 8.63 -2.40
N ILE A 26 0.86 9.46 -1.35
CA ILE A 26 2.01 10.27 -0.92
C ILE A 26 3.10 9.37 -0.31
N GLU A 27 2.67 8.36 0.45
CA GLU A 27 3.54 7.37 1.09
C GLU A 27 2.85 6.00 0.99
N MET A 28 3.32 5.14 0.06
CA MET A 28 2.60 3.92 -0.29
C MET A 28 2.56 2.88 0.81
N PHE A 29 3.54 2.94 1.70
CA PHE A 29 3.60 2.12 2.90
C PHE A 29 2.58 2.52 3.99
N ARG A 30 1.82 3.60 3.80
CA ARG A 30 0.80 4.10 4.75
C ARG A 30 -0.65 3.89 4.31
N LEU A 31 -0.89 3.20 3.21
CA LEU A 31 -2.22 3.14 2.54
C LEU A 31 -3.36 2.59 3.41
N ALA A 32 -3.08 1.91 4.52
CA ALA A 32 -4.12 1.23 5.28
C ALA A 32 -4.03 1.46 6.79
N ARG A 33 -5.15 1.21 7.47
CA ARG A 33 -5.32 1.47 8.91
C ARG A 33 -4.51 0.53 9.80
N SER A 34 -4.12 -0.61 9.25
CA SER A 34 -3.33 -1.64 9.92
C SER A 34 -2.40 -2.33 8.93
N GLY A 35 -1.35 -2.98 9.43
CA GLY A 35 -0.47 -3.82 8.62
C GLY A 35 -1.22 -4.92 7.88
N LYS A 36 -2.30 -5.46 8.47
CA LYS A 36 -3.16 -6.47 7.83
C LYS A 36 -3.88 -5.92 6.60
N ASP A 37 -4.56 -4.78 6.74
CA ASP A 37 -5.32 -4.17 5.64
C ASP A 37 -4.37 -3.77 4.48
N ARG A 38 -3.16 -3.30 4.82
CA ARG A 38 -2.12 -2.97 3.86
C ARG A 38 -1.65 -4.22 3.10
N TYR A 39 -1.40 -5.31 3.82
CA TYR A 39 -0.99 -6.56 3.20
C TYR A 39 -2.07 -7.08 2.23
N GLN A 40 -3.35 -7.04 2.63
CA GLN A 40 -4.46 -7.45 1.77
C GLN A 40 -4.57 -6.58 0.50
N LEU A 41 -4.32 -5.28 0.60
CA LEU A 41 -4.30 -4.39 -0.56
C LEU A 41 -3.14 -4.71 -1.50
N ILE A 42 -1.94 -4.93 -0.97
CA ILE A 42 -0.75 -5.31 -1.76
C ILE A 42 -1.01 -6.64 -2.49
N GLU A 43 -1.62 -7.61 -1.81
CA GLU A 43 -1.99 -8.89 -2.39
C GLU A 43 -3.04 -8.72 -3.50
N LEU A 44 -4.07 -7.90 -3.28
CA LEU A 44 -5.07 -7.60 -4.30
C LEU A 44 -4.46 -6.93 -5.53
N CYS A 45 -3.54 -5.97 -5.34
CA CYS A 45 -2.83 -5.32 -6.43
C CYS A 45 -1.95 -6.30 -7.21
N ALA A 46 -1.25 -7.21 -6.52
CA ALA A 46 -0.46 -8.26 -7.16
C ALA A 46 -1.32 -9.19 -8.03
N LEU A 47 -2.53 -9.53 -7.56
CA LEU A 47 -3.46 -10.40 -8.28
C LEU A 47 -4.12 -9.70 -9.49
N SER A 48 -4.39 -8.40 -9.39
CA SER A 48 -5.04 -7.60 -10.44
C SER A 48 -4.09 -6.98 -11.45
N GLY A 49 -2.77 -7.05 -11.21
CA GLY A 49 -1.76 -6.38 -12.02
C GLY A 49 -1.68 -4.86 -11.81
N ALA A 50 -2.30 -4.34 -10.76
CA ALA A 50 -2.22 -2.93 -10.41
C ALA A 50 -0.85 -2.62 -9.75
N VAL A 51 -0.15 -1.61 -10.25
CA VAL A 51 1.10 -1.14 -9.62
C VAL A 51 0.81 -0.05 -8.59
N LEU A 52 1.72 0.12 -7.65
CA LEU A 52 1.64 1.13 -6.58
C LEU A 52 2.69 2.21 -6.85
N ALA A 53 2.40 3.50 -6.67
CA ALA A 53 3.44 4.52 -6.76
C ALA A 53 3.30 5.66 -5.74
N ASP A 54 4.45 6.17 -5.33
CA ASP A 54 4.60 7.34 -4.46
C ASP A 54 5.73 8.26 -4.96
N THR A 55 6.14 9.23 -4.13
CA THR A 55 7.21 10.17 -4.51
C THR A 55 8.57 9.53 -4.69
N ASP A 56 8.78 8.32 -4.15
CA ASP A 56 10.06 7.62 -4.19
C ASP A 56 10.14 6.64 -5.36
N GLY A 57 9.01 6.25 -5.95
CA GLY A 57 9.00 5.43 -7.16
C GLY A 57 7.70 4.68 -7.42
N VAL A 58 7.76 3.80 -8.42
CA VAL A 58 6.73 2.81 -8.75
C VAL A 58 7.18 1.45 -8.21
N TYR A 59 6.25 0.72 -7.63
CA TYR A 59 6.44 -0.60 -7.03
C TYR A 59 5.47 -1.57 -7.69
N ASP A 60 5.99 -2.70 -8.16
CA ASP A 60 5.19 -3.82 -8.65
C ASP A 60 4.94 -4.81 -7.50
N PRO A 61 3.71 -4.95 -7.00
CA PRO A 61 3.38 -5.89 -5.92
C PRO A 61 3.59 -7.37 -6.28
N ALA A 62 3.68 -7.70 -7.56
CA ALA A 62 4.00 -9.05 -8.05
C ALA A 62 5.51 -9.36 -7.94
N GLU A 63 6.36 -8.34 -7.86
CA GLU A 63 7.80 -8.49 -7.69
C GLU A 63 8.18 -8.63 -6.21
N ASP A 64 8.93 -9.69 -5.89
CA ASP A 64 9.28 -10.02 -4.50
C ASP A 64 10.07 -8.91 -3.80
N ASN A 65 10.96 -8.23 -4.53
CA ASN A 65 11.78 -7.15 -3.99
C ASN A 65 10.92 -5.94 -3.56
N ASP A 66 9.95 -5.58 -4.40
CA ASP A 66 9.08 -4.44 -4.15
C ASP A 66 8.10 -4.76 -3.03
N ARG A 67 7.60 -5.99 -2.98
CA ARG A 67 6.76 -6.47 -1.87
C ARG A 67 7.52 -6.48 -0.54
N LEU A 68 8.78 -6.93 -0.53
CA LEU A 68 9.64 -6.88 0.65
C LEU A 68 9.88 -5.44 1.11
N LEU A 69 10.22 -4.54 0.17
CA LEU A 69 10.47 -3.13 0.44
C LEU A 69 9.24 -2.45 1.05
N LEU A 70 8.07 -2.63 0.44
CA LEU A 70 6.78 -2.12 0.94
C LEU A 70 6.44 -2.70 2.32
N GLY A 71 6.73 -4.00 2.52
CA GLY A 71 6.62 -4.70 3.79
C GLY A 71 7.42 -4.01 4.90
N LEU A 72 8.74 -3.88 4.69
CA LEU A 72 9.70 -3.32 5.64
C LEU A 72 9.41 -1.85 5.96
N ARG A 73 9.17 -1.02 4.93
CA ARG A 73 8.82 0.41 5.13
C ARG A 73 7.55 0.56 5.97
N GLY A 74 6.57 -0.32 5.76
CA GLY A 74 5.35 -0.37 6.57
C GLY A 74 5.63 -0.71 8.03
N THR A 75 6.40 -1.78 8.29
CA THR A 75 6.78 -2.17 9.67
C THR A 75 7.58 -1.09 10.38
N MET A 76 8.53 -0.45 9.70
CA MET A 76 9.29 0.68 10.27
C MET A 76 8.38 1.86 10.63
N ASN A 77 7.41 2.19 9.78
CA ASN A 77 6.46 3.26 10.05
C ASN A 77 5.55 2.93 11.25
N GLU A 78 5.08 1.69 11.37
CA GLU A 78 4.33 1.22 12.54
C GLU A 78 5.18 1.34 13.81
N ALA A 79 6.43 0.86 13.79
CA ALA A 79 7.34 0.98 14.92
C ALA A 79 7.63 2.43 15.32
N ALA A 80 7.84 3.32 14.35
CA ALA A 80 8.05 4.75 14.60
C ALA A 80 6.83 5.41 15.27
N LEU A 81 5.61 5.06 14.85
CA LEU A 81 4.39 5.57 15.48
C LEU A 81 4.23 5.09 16.93
N HIS A 82 4.71 3.88 17.26
CA HIS A 82 4.73 3.39 18.64
C HIS A 82 5.71 4.17 19.53
N LEU A 83 6.80 4.71 18.97
CA LEU A 83 7.79 5.49 19.71
C LEU A 83 7.40 6.96 19.91
N ILE A 84 6.42 7.47 19.16
CA ILE A 84 5.93 8.86 19.24
C ILE A 84 4.70 8.98 20.18
N LYS A 85 4.23 7.86 20.76
CA LYS A 85 3.25 7.83 21.85
C LYS A 85 3.92 7.87 23.21
#